data_AF-G7VDT1-F1
#
_entry.id   AF-G7VDT1-F1
#
_cell.length_a   1.000
_cell.length_b   1.000
_cell.length_c   1.000
_cell.angle_alpha   90.00
_cell.angle_beta   90.00
_cell.angle_gamma   90.00
#
_symmetry.space_group_name_H-M   'P 1'
#
loop_
_entity.id
_entity.type
_entity.pdbx_description
1 polymer ?
#
loop_
_entity_poly.entity_id
_entity_poly.type
_entity_poly.pdbx_seq_one_letter_code
_entity_poly.pdbx_strand_id
1 'polypeptide(L)'
;MVSGFTNTKVNIKIYRSRFNSSKCMIKIKYRKTIMKVMLCNLAKTYIKKLFDKNFTRKIKIVDIEGMYIKIDSKLWASGWLYFPHSRKLIGAVFYGDRGVVASPRLPEEYAVFIPLDAPIINLLDADVADFY
;
A
#
# COMPACT_ATOMS: atom_id res chain seq x y z
N MET A 1 -22.71 8.81 -17.80
CA MET A 1 -21.45 8.03 -17.93
C MET A 1 -20.41 8.93 -18.55
N VAL A 2 -19.32 9.24 -17.83
CA VAL A 2 -17.90 9.36 -18.27
C VAL A 2 -17.16 9.86 -17.03
N SER A 3 -16.51 8.95 -16.31
CA SER A 3 -15.60 9.28 -15.21
C SER A 3 -14.32 9.89 -15.81
N GLY A 4 -14.14 11.19 -15.64
CA GLY A 4 -12.88 11.85 -15.96
C GLY A 4 -11.76 11.34 -15.04
N PHE A 5 -10.95 10.40 -15.53
CA PHE A 5 -9.68 10.07 -14.90
C PHE A 5 -8.75 11.28 -15.06
N THR A 6 -8.71 12.14 -14.05
CA THR A 6 -7.70 13.20 -13.95
C THR A 6 -6.33 12.53 -13.83
N ASN A 7 -5.51 12.70 -14.88
CA ASN A 7 -4.14 12.22 -14.95
C ASN A 7 -3.29 12.91 -13.87
N THR A 8 -3.35 12.36 -12.65
CA THR A 8 -2.75 12.98 -11.48
C THR A 8 -1.24 12.69 -11.52
N LYS A 9 -0.46 13.64 -12.06
CA LYS A 9 1.00 13.52 -12.17
C LYS A 9 1.63 13.42 -10.77
N VAL A 10 2.33 12.33 -10.50
CA VAL A 10 3.17 12.16 -9.30
C VAL A 10 4.49 12.88 -9.54
N ASN A 11 4.84 13.85 -8.70
CA ASN A 11 6.13 14.53 -8.76
C ASN A 11 7.04 14.04 -7.63
N ILE A 12 8.17 13.42 -7.98
CA ILE A 12 9.14 12.88 -7.03
C ILE A 12 10.42 13.71 -7.14
N LYS A 13 10.85 14.30 -6.03
CA LYS A 13 12.16 14.97 -5.90
C LYS A 13 13.01 14.26 -4.87
N ILE A 14 14.29 14.08 -5.17
CA ILE A 14 15.27 13.50 -4.26
C ILE A 14 16.26 14.60 -3.90
N TYR A 15 16.45 14.83 -2.61
CA TYR A 15 17.42 15.76 -2.07
C TYR A 15 18.48 14.96 -1.32
N ARG A 16 19.75 15.25 -1.58
CA ARG A 16 20.88 14.67 -0.84
C ARG A 16 21.31 15.65 0.25
N SER A 17 21.50 15.18 1.48
CA SER A 17 22.00 16.05 2.54
C SER A 17 23.44 16.48 2.26
N ARG A 18 23.73 17.77 2.48
CA ARG A 18 25.09 18.33 2.39
C ARG A 18 25.95 17.90 3.59
N PHE A 19 25.32 17.73 4.76
CA PHE A 19 26.00 17.37 6.01
C PHE A 19 26.21 15.86 6.19
N ASN A 20 25.35 15.05 5.55
CA ASN A 20 25.49 13.59 5.56
C ASN A 20 25.15 13.03 4.19
N SER A 21 26.19 12.80 3.39
CA SER A 21 26.06 12.35 1.99
C SER A 21 25.43 10.96 1.84
N SER A 22 25.29 10.18 2.92
CA SER A 22 24.59 8.90 2.90
C SER A 22 23.07 9.02 3.08
N LYS A 23 22.56 10.18 3.54
CA LYS A 23 21.13 10.42 3.75
C LYS A 23 20.51 11.19 2.59
N CYS A 24 19.37 10.67 2.13
CA CYS A 24 18.53 11.27 1.10
C CYS A 24 17.13 11.52 1.65
N MET A 25 16.54 12.65 1.26
CA MET A 25 15.13 12.96 1.48
C MET A 25 14.38 12.82 0.16
N ILE A 26 13.37 11.96 0.15
CA ILE A 26 12.44 11.79 -0.97
C ILE A 26 11.20 12.61 -0.66
N LYS A 27 10.87 13.55 -1.56
CA LYS A 27 9.65 14.34 -1.52
C LYS A 27 8.75 13.88 -2.65
N ILE A 28 7.59 13.32 -2.30
CA ILE A 28 6.57 12.90 -3.26
C ILE A 28 5.38 13.84 -3.14
N LYS A 29 5.02 14.50 -4.24
CA LYS A 29 3.81 15.32 -4.33
C LYS A 29 2.80 14.61 -5.23
N TYR A 30 1.74 14.11 -4.61
CA TYR A 30 0.58 13.49 -5.23
C TYR A 30 -0.62 13.70 -4.32
N ARG A 31 -1.57 14.57 -4.71
CA ARG A 31 -2.71 15.07 -3.89
C ARG A 31 -2.30 15.71 -2.55
N LYS A 32 -1.52 15.02 -1.73
CA LYS A 32 -0.75 15.46 -0.56
C LYS A 32 0.77 15.46 -0.83
N THR A 33 1.52 16.05 0.10
CA THR A 33 2.99 16.01 0.09
C THR A 33 3.48 15.03 1.14
N ILE A 34 4.31 14.08 0.72
CA ILE A 34 4.95 13.10 1.61
C ILE A 34 6.45 13.34 1.57
N MET A 35 7.07 13.36 2.74
CA MET A 35 8.51 13.46 2.89
C MET A 35 9.00 12.22 3.63
N LYS A 36 10.00 11.54 3.08
CA LYS A 36 10.63 10.38 3.71
C LYS A 36 12.15 10.54 3.66
N VAL A 37 12.78 10.40 4.81
CA VAL A 37 14.25 10.39 4.92
C VAL A 37 14.72 8.94 4.99
N MET A 38 15.73 8.60 4.20
CA MET A 38 16.32 7.26 4.16
C MET A 38 17.76 7.31 3.66
N LEU A 39 18.44 6.17 3.64
CA LEU A 39 19.75 6.05 3.02
C LEU A 39 19.65 6.21 1.49
N CYS A 40 20.58 6.93 0.89
CA CYS A 40 20.58 7.22 -0.55
C CYS A 40 20.66 5.97 -1.42
N ASN A 41 21.36 4.92 -0.98
CA ASN A 41 21.41 3.63 -1.68
C ASN A 41 20.02 2.95 -1.72
N LEU A 42 19.22 3.09 -0.66
CA LEU A 42 17.86 2.57 -0.59
C LEU A 42 16.85 3.44 -1.36
N ALA A 43 17.13 4.73 -1.54
CA ALA A 43 16.24 5.66 -2.24
C ALA A 43 15.97 5.24 -3.69
N LYS A 44 17.00 4.75 -4.40
CA LYS A 44 16.85 4.26 -5.77
C LYS A 44 15.93 3.04 -5.84
N THR A 45 16.10 2.08 -4.93
CA THR A 45 15.26 0.89 -4.81
C THR A 45 13.82 1.25 -4.45
N TYR A 46 13.64 2.18 -3.50
CA TYR A 46 12.32 2.68 -3.10
C TYR A 46 11.55 3.28 -4.27
N ILE A 47 12.20 4.13 -5.08
CA ILE A 47 11.59 4.73 -6.27
C ILE A 47 11.31 3.68 -7.34
N LYS A 48 12.22 2.74 -7.57
CA LYS A 48 11.99 1.64 -8.52
C LYS A 48 10.74 0.83 -8.13
N LYS A 49 10.61 0.49 -6.84
CA LYS A 49 9.42 -0.21 -6.30
C LYS A 49 8.13 0.60 -6.44
N LEU A 50 8.18 1.94 -6.36
CA LEU A 50 7.00 2.80 -6.55
C LEU A 50 6.42 2.70 -7.98
N PHE A 51 7.27 2.49 -8.98
CA PHE A 51 6.86 2.37 -10.38
C PHE A 51 6.62 0.93 -10.84
N ASP A 52 7.01 -0.05 -10.02
CA ASP A 52 6.76 -1.46 -10.34
C ASP A 52 5.25 -1.73 -10.30
N LYS A 53 4.67 -2.25 -11.37
CA LYS A 53 3.22 -2.50 -11.43
C LYS A 53 2.81 -3.81 -10.78
N ASN A 54 3.78 -4.66 -10.40
CA ASN A 54 3.53 -6.04 -10.01
C ASN A 54 3.46 -6.27 -8.49
N PHE A 55 3.59 -5.22 -7.67
CA PHE A 55 3.58 -5.41 -6.21
C PHE A 55 2.17 -5.55 -5.62
N THR A 56 1.10 -5.18 -6.34
CA THR A 56 -0.27 -5.34 -5.85
C THR A 56 -0.98 -6.51 -6.52
N ARG A 57 -1.92 -7.12 -5.79
CA ARG A 57 -2.77 -8.18 -6.32
C ARG A 57 -4.23 -7.91 -5.98
N LYS A 58 -5.12 -8.05 -6.95
CA LYS A 58 -6.56 -8.08 -6.65
C LYS A 58 -6.88 -9.44 -6.06
N ILE A 59 -7.66 -9.44 -4.99
CA ILE A 59 -8.15 -10.65 -4.34
C ILE A 59 -9.65 -10.53 -4.11
N LYS A 60 -10.34 -11.67 -4.12
CA LYS A 60 -11.72 -11.78 -3.68
C LYS A 60 -11.77 -12.48 -2.33
N ILE A 61 -12.51 -11.91 -1.41
CA ILE A 61 -12.81 -12.46 -0.09
C ILE A 61 -13.99 -13.41 -0.28
N VAL A 62 -13.78 -14.67 0.08
CA VAL A 62 -14.72 -15.78 -0.15
C VAL A 62 -15.52 -16.09 1.12
N ASP A 63 -14.90 -15.90 2.28
CA ASP A 63 -15.52 -16.22 3.57
C ASP A 63 -14.91 -15.36 4.69
N ILE A 64 -15.70 -15.09 5.73
CA ILE A 64 -15.31 -14.27 6.89
C ILE A 64 -15.83 -14.94 8.17
N GLU A 65 -14.92 -15.35 9.04
CA GLU A 65 -15.21 -15.91 10.36
C GLU A 65 -14.50 -15.08 11.44
N GLY A 66 -15.21 -14.07 11.96
CA GLY A 66 -14.60 -13.08 12.86
C GLY A 66 -13.45 -12.35 12.18
N MET A 67 -12.24 -12.42 12.77
CA MET A 67 -11.03 -11.81 12.19
C MET A 67 -10.36 -12.68 11.13
N TYR A 68 -10.83 -13.92 10.93
CA TYR A 68 -10.28 -14.83 9.93
C TYR A 68 -11.02 -14.65 8.62
N ILE A 69 -10.28 -14.64 7.52
CA ILE A 69 -10.83 -14.53 6.17
C ILE A 69 -10.27 -15.62 5.27
N LYS A 70 -11.08 -16.03 4.29
CA LYS A 70 -10.65 -16.87 3.18
C LYS A 70 -10.68 -16.05 1.89
N ILE A 71 -9.70 -16.28 1.02
CA ILE A 71 -9.58 -15.59 -0.26
C ILE A 71 -9.52 -16.57 -1.44
N ASP A 72 -9.79 -16.07 -2.65
CA ASP A 72 -9.81 -16.84 -3.90
C ASP A 72 -8.42 -17.18 -4.46
N SER A 73 -7.36 -16.75 -3.77
CA SER A 73 -5.97 -16.88 -4.21
C SER A 73 -5.07 -17.31 -3.05
N LYS A 74 -3.81 -17.66 -3.35
CA LYS A 74 -2.82 -18.02 -2.32
C LYS A 74 -1.82 -16.88 -2.12
N LEU A 75 -1.69 -16.41 -0.88
CA LEU A 75 -0.74 -15.40 -0.44
C LEU A 75 0.05 -15.87 0.78
N TRP A 76 1.33 -15.50 0.83
CA TRP A 76 2.26 -15.87 1.90
C TRP A 76 3.00 -14.62 2.35
N ALA A 77 2.24 -13.64 2.82
CA ALA A 77 2.76 -12.31 3.11
C ALA A 77 1.86 -11.57 4.09
N SER A 78 2.46 -10.62 4.80
CA SER A 78 1.77 -9.57 5.54
C SER A 78 1.66 -8.31 4.68
N GLY A 79 0.56 -7.59 4.84
CA GLY A 79 0.24 -6.44 4.00
C GLY A 79 -1.04 -5.74 4.42
N TRP A 80 -1.61 -5.04 3.45
CA TRP A 80 -2.85 -4.30 3.59
C TRP A 80 -3.85 -4.76 2.55
N LEU A 81 -5.11 -4.86 2.97
CA LEU A 81 -6.26 -4.93 2.10
C LEU A 81 -6.74 -3.50 1.84
N TYR A 82 -6.48 -3.01 0.63
CA TYR A 82 -6.98 -1.73 0.17
C TYR A 82 -8.34 -1.90 -0.51
N PHE A 83 -9.34 -1.20 0.02
CA PHE A 83 -10.71 -1.13 -0.48
C PHE A 83 -10.91 0.22 -1.17
N PRO A 84 -10.85 0.29 -2.52
CA PRO A 84 -10.76 1.56 -3.23
C PRO A 84 -12.02 2.42 -3.13
N HIS A 85 -13.21 1.79 -3.03
CA HIS A 85 -14.47 2.53 -2.99
C HIS A 85 -14.67 3.16 -1.61
N SER A 86 -14.44 2.40 -0.54
CA SER A 86 -14.52 2.91 0.84
C SER A 86 -13.29 3.72 1.28
N ARG A 87 -12.23 3.75 0.48
CA ARG A 87 -10.90 4.29 0.84
C ARG A 87 -10.39 3.77 2.19
N LYS A 88 -10.51 2.46 2.43
CA LYS A 88 -10.00 1.82 3.66
C LYS A 88 -8.79 0.95 3.39
N LEU A 89 -7.86 0.93 4.33
CA LEU A 89 -6.72 0.03 4.40
C LEU A 89 -6.84 -0.80 5.68
N ILE A 90 -6.99 -2.12 5.53
CA ILE A 90 -7.10 -3.03 6.68
C ILE A 90 -5.86 -3.91 6.70
N GLY A 91 -5.14 -3.92 7.82
CA GLY A 91 -3.98 -4.78 8.02
C GLY A 91 -4.36 -6.25 7.87
N ALA A 92 -3.55 -7.03 7.16
CA ALA A 92 -3.82 -8.44 6.94
C ALA A 92 -2.54 -9.28 6.88
N VAL A 93 -2.63 -10.52 7.35
CA VAL A 93 -1.56 -11.52 7.26
C VAL A 93 -2.14 -12.78 6.65
N PHE A 94 -1.53 -13.28 5.57
CA PHE A 94 -1.98 -14.47 4.86
C PHE A 94 -1.01 -15.64 4.96
N TYR A 95 -1.58 -16.83 5.06
CA TYR A 95 -0.92 -18.12 4.97
C TYR A 95 -1.73 -19.03 4.03
N GLY A 96 -1.37 -19.05 2.75
CA GLY A 96 -2.13 -19.75 1.73
C GLY A 96 -3.40 -18.97 1.34
N ASP A 97 -4.54 -19.65 1.36
CA ASP A 97 -5.85 -19.08 1.02
C ASP A 97 -6.60 -18.50 2.24
N ARG A 98 -5.97 -18.54 3.41
CA ARG A 98 -6.52 -18.03 4.67
C ARG A 98 -5.66 -16.89 5.21
N GLY A 99 -6.29 -15.96 5.90
CA GLY A 99 -5.60 -14.87 6.56
C GLY A 99 -6.32 -14.34 7.78
N VAL A 100 -5.61 -13.50 8.54
CA VAL A 100 -6.15 -12.75 9.67
C VAL A 100 -6.16 -11.28 9.29
N VAL A 101 -7.24 -10.57 9.58
CA VAL A 101 -7.39 -9.13 9.36
C VAL A 101 -7.47 -8.37 10.68
N ALA A 102 -7.08 -7.10 10.65
CA ALA A 102 -7.15 -6.21 11.81
C ALA A 102 -8.59 -5.80 12.18
N SER A 103 -9.53 -5.95 11.25
CA SER A 103 -10.95 -5.65 11.48
C SER A 103 -11.84 -6.66 10.75
N PRO A 104 -12.88 -7.21 11.42
CA PRO A 104 -13.78 -8.18 10.80
C PRO A 104 -14.80 -7.49 9.90
N ARG A 105 -14.96 -6.16 10.04
CA ARG A 105 -15.91 -5.35 9.27
C ARG A 105 -15.28 -4.91 7.95
N LEU A 106 -15.17 -5.85 7.02
CA LEU A 106 -14.67 -5.58 5.68
C LEU A 106 -15.76 -4.87 4.85
N PRO A 107 -15.45 -3.76 4.18
CA PRO A 107 -16.44 -2.94 3.50
C PRO A 107 -16.88 -3.52 2.14
N GLU A 108 -16.06 -4.37 1.51
CA GLU A 108 -16.28 -4.89 0.16
C GLU A 108 -15.72 -6.33 0.07
N GLU A 109 -16.23 -7.12 -0.88
CA GLU A 109 -15.70 -8.48 -1.16
C GLU A 109 -14.37 -8.45 -1.91
N TYR A 110 -14.09 -7.38 -2.65
CA TYR A 110 -12.87 -7.27 -3.46
C TYR A 110 -11.91 -6.29 -2.83
N ALA A 111 -10.65 -6.71 -2.69
CA ALA A 111 -9.59 -5.88 -2.16
C ALA A 111 -8.38 -5.91 -3.09
N VAL A 112 -7.55 -4.86 -2.99
CA VAL A 112 -6.19 -4.87 -3.52
C VAL A 112 -5.25 -5.19 -2.37
N PHE A 113 -4.62 -6.35 -2.40
CA PHE A 113 -3.54 -6.70 -1.50
C PHE A 113 -2.28 -5.89 -1.82
N ILE A 114 -1.73 -5.24 -0.80
CA ILE A 114 -0.53 -4.41 -0.86
C ILE A 114 0.46 -4.92 0.20
N PRO A 115 1.58 -5.55 -0.18
CA PRO A 115 2.59 -6.01 0.76
C PRO A 115 3.12 -4.89 1.68
N LEU A 116 3.52 -5.21 2.91
CA LEU A 116 4.07 -4.22 3.85
C LEU A 116 5.32 -3.50 3.33
N ASP A 117 6.12 -4.18 2.52
CA ASP A 117 7.32 -3.60 1.92
C ASP A 117 7.03 -2.70 0.70
N ALA A 118 5.75 -2.60 0.30
CA ALA A 118 5.33 -1.74 -0.79
C ALA A 118 5.37 -0.26 -0.38
N PRO A 119 6.06 0.60 -1.16
CA PRO A 119 6.25 2.00 -0.82
C PRO A 119 5.00 2.89 -1.00
N ILE A 120 3.85 2.31 -1.38
CA ILE A 120 2.66 3.04 -1.84
C ILE A 120 1.67 3.43 -0.74
N ILE A 121 1.72 2.80 0.43
CA ILE A 121 0.65 2.95 1.45
C ILE A 121 0.46 4.42 1.84
N ASN A 122 1.56 5.13 2.08
CA ASN A 122 1.49 6.54 2.45
C ASN A 122 0.92 7.42 1.34
N LEU A 123 0.95 6.97 0.07
CA LEU A 123 0.37 7.67 -1.08
C LEU A 123 -1.14 7.47 -1.18
N LEU A 124 -1.66 6.42 -0.56
CA LEU A 124 -3.10 6.20 -0.48
C LEU A 124 -3.69 7.19 0.52
N ASP A 125 -4.73 7.86 0.08
CA ASP A 125 -5.54 8.76 0.90
C ASP A 125 -6.69 7.92 1.48
N ALA A 126 -6.35 7.09 2.46
CA ALA A 126 -7.20 6.03 2.96
C ALA A 126 -7.13 5.93 4.49
N ASP A 127 -8.27 5.58 5.10
CA ASP A 127 -8.38 5.34 6.53
C ASP A 127 -7.77 3.99 6.86
N VAL A 128 -6.86 3.98 7.84
CA VAL A 128 -6.09 2.80 8.21
C VAL A 128 -6.70 2.15 9.45
N ALA A 129 -6.96 0.84 9.37
CA ALA A 129 -7.24 -0.03 10.49
C ALA A 129 -6.13 -1.09 10.56
N ASP A 130 -5.25 -0.99 11.53
CA ASP A 130 -4.11 -1.88 11.73
C ASP A 130 -4.20 -2.65 13.05
N PHE A 131 -3.22 -3.53 13.26
CA PHE A 131 -3.14 -4.36 14.46
C PHE A 131 -2.54 -3.61 15.67
N TYR A 132 -2.19 -2.33 15.53
CA TYR A 132 -1.40 -1.55 16.49
C TYR A 132 -2.11 -0.29 16.97
#